data_AF-A0A3M1M0F3-F1
#
_entry.id   AF-A0A3M1M0F3-F1
#
_cell.length_a   1.000
_cell.length_b   1.000
_cell.length_c   1.000
_cell.angle_alpha   90.00
_cell.angle_beta   90.00
_cell.angle_gamma   90.00
#
_symmetry.space_group_name_H-M   'P 1'
#
loop_
_entity.id
_entity.type
_entity.pdbx_description
1 polymer ?
#
loop_
_entity_poly.entity_id
_entity_poly.type
_entity_poly.pdbx_seq_one_letter_code
_entity_poly.pdbx_strand_id
1 'polypeptide(L)'
;MVRIVRSPEGVRVDETGKAAGRGAYLCRRRSCWETALKRRALDHALRTTLTDAEREALRAYAQELPQELPVDEEREPATHSAGHGEREP
;
A
#
# COMPACT_ATOMS: atom_id res chain seq x y z
N MET A 1 2.93 -2.69 -4.85
CA MET A 1 1.47 -2.94 -4.96
C MET A 1 1.06 -3.86 -3.82
N VAL A 2 -0.15 -3.72 -3.28
CA VAL A 2 -0.70 -4.56 -2.20
C VAL A 2 -1.53 -5.68 -2.81
N ARG A 3 -1.34 -6.93 -2.36
CA ARG A 3 -2.14 -8.07 -2.79
C ARG A 3 -3.25 -8.33 -1.78
N ILE A 4 -4.45 -8.53 -2.30
CA ILE A 4 -5.65 -8.86 -1.53
C ILE A 4 -6.08 -10.24 -2.00
N VAL A 5 -6.25 -11.19 -1.09
CA VAL A 5 -6.64 -12.57 -1.40
C VAL A 5 -8.02 -12.84 -0.84
N ARG A 6 -8.83 -13.55 -1.62
CA ARG A 6 -10.07 -14.17 -1.15
C ARG A 6 -9.77 -15.61 -0.75
N SER A 7 -9.96 -15.92 0.52
CA SER A 7 -9.96 -17.27 1.08
C SER A 7 -11.39 -17.70 1.48
N PRO A 8 -11.62 -18.96 1.86
CA PRO A 8 -12.93 -19.44 2.31
C PRO A 8 -13.46 -18.67 3.54
N GLU A 9 -12.56 -18.15 4.38
CA GLU A 9 -12.91 -17.39 5.58
C GLU A 9 -13.23 -15.92 5.27
N GLY A 10 -12.92 -15.44 4.07
CA GLY A 10 -13.19 -14.06 3.64
C GLY A 10 -12.05 -13.41 2.86
N VAL A 11 -12.14 -12.10 2.70
CA VAL A 11 -11.15 -11.27 2.00
C VAL A 11 -10.15 -10.68 2.98
N ARG A 12 -8.86 -10.86 2.69
CA ARG A 12 -7.76 -10.37 3.54
C ARG A 12 -6.60 -9.81 2.71
N VAL A 13 -5.81 -8.93 3.32
CA VAL A 13 -4.56 -8.44 2.73
C VAL A 13 -3.50 -9.53 2.88
N ASP A 14 -2.86 -9.92 1.78
CA ASP A 14 -1.77 -10.89 1.77
C ASP A 14 -0.46 -10.21 1.38
N GLU A 15 0.33 -9.86 2.38
CA GLU A 15 1.67 -9.29 2.18
C GLU A 15 2.71 -10.37 1.84
N THR A 16 2.40 -11.64 2.11
CA THR A 16 3.35 -12.75 1.93
C THR A 16 3.35 -13.30 0.51
N GLY A 17 2.28 -13.09 -0.25
CA GLY A 17 2.10 -13.66 -1.59
C GLY A 17 1.87 -15.17 -1.62
N LYS A 18 1.79 -15.83 -0.45
CA LYS A 18 1.69 -17.30 -0.33
C LYS A 18 0.27 -17.78 -0.08
N ALA A 19 -0.69 -16.88 0.13
CA ALA A 19 -2.06 -17.28 0.39
C ALA A 19 -2.69 -17.91 -0.86
N ALA A 20 -3.33 -19.08 -0.66
CA ALA A 20 -4.07 -19.80 -1.69
C ALA A 20 -5.45 -19.16 -1.88
N GLY A 21 -5.80 -18.89 -3.13
CA GLY A 21 -7.09 -18.30 -3.48
C GLY A 21 -6.99 -17.33 -4.65
N ARG A 22 -8.09 -16.61 -4.89
CA ARG A 22 -8.14 -15.58 -5.93
C ARG A 22 -7.54 -14.30 -5.37
N GLY A 23 -6.47 -13.83 -6.01
CA GLY A 23 -5.81 -12.58 -5.66
C GLY A 23 -6.26 -11.41 -6.55
N ALA A 24 -6.32 -10.22 -5.97
CA ALA A 24 -6.42 -8.94 -6.66
C ALA A 24 -5.27 -8.04 -6.20
N TYR A 25 -4.74 -7.23 -7.11
CA TYR A 25 -3.68 -6.27 -6.80
C TYR A 25 -4.25 -4.87 -6.74
N LEU A 26 -3.84 -4.11 -5.74
CA LEU A 26 -4.24 -2.72 -5.55
C LEU A 26 -3.01 -1.85 -5.25
N CYS A 27 -3.08 -0.57 -5.60
CA CYS A 27 -1.98 0.36 -5.31
C CYS A 27 -1.80 0.51 -3.79
N ARG A 28 -0.57 0.73 -3.34
CA ARG A 28 -0.25 1.03 -1.92
C ARG A 28 -0.49 2.52 -1.61
N ARG A 29 -1.66 3.04 -2.00
CA ARG A 29 -2.05 4.45 -1.87
C ARG A 29 -3.50 4.53 -1.41
N ARG A 30 -3.78 5.35 -0.40
CA ARG A 30 -5.14 5.50 0.14
C ARG A 30 -6.21 5.81 -0.93
N SER A 31 -5.89 6.68 -1.89
CA SER A 31 -6.80 7.08 -2.98
C SER A 31 -7.29 5.89 -3.84
N CYS A 32 -6.42 4.91 -4.09
CA CYS A 32 -6.80 3.70 -4.82
C CYS A 32 -7.79 2.83 -4.04
N TRP A 33 -7.62 2.74 -2.71
CA TRP A 33 -8.48 1.94 -1.85
C TRP A 33 -9.86 2.56 -1.69
N GLU A 34 -9.93 3.87 -1.46
CA GLU A 34 -11.20 4.58 -1.40
C GLU A 34 -12.01 4.42 -2.70
N THR A 35 -11.34 4.54 -3.85
CA THR A 35 -11.98 4.35 -5.15
C THR A 35 -12.42 2.91 -5.36
N ALA A 36 -11.57 1.94 -5.02
CA ALA A 36 -11.87 0.52 -5.19
C ALA A 36 -13.03 0.05 -4.30
N LEU A 37 -13.09 0.53 -3.05
CA LEU A 37 -14.19 0.24 -2.12
C LEU A 37 -15.48 0.92 -2.58
N LYS A 38 -15.42 2.20 -2.99
CA LYS A 38 -16.59 2.96 -3.47
C LYS A 38 -17.20 2.38 -4.74
N ARG A 39 -16.36 1.94 -5.69
CA ARG A 39 -16.80 1.36 -6.97
C ARG A 39 -17.01 -0.15 -6.93
N ARG A 40 -16.88 -0.80 -5.77
CA ARG A 40 -16.94 -2.26 -5.63
C ARG A 40 -15.97 -2.99 -6.59
N ALA A 41 -14.84 -2.36 -6.91
CA ALA A 41 -13.87 -2.93 -7.85
C ALA A 41 -13.28 -4.24 -7.32
N LEU A 42 -13.11 -4.34 -6.00
CA LEU A 42 -12.64 -5.55 -5.33
C LEU A 42 -13.67 -6.70 -5.43
N ASP A 43 -14.97 -6.39 -5.37
CA ASP A 43 -16.03 -7.38 -5.55
C ASP A 43 -15.93 -8.06 -6.93
N HIS A 44 -15.76 -7.25 -7.97
CA HIS A 44 -15.60 -7.73 -9.35
C HIS A 44 -14.28 -8.50 -9.54
N ALA A 45 -13.16 -7.97 -9.03
CA ALA A 45 -11.85 -8.59 -9.17
C ALA A 45 -11.77 -9.95 -8.45
N LEU A 46 -12.29 -10.03 -7.23
CA LEU A 46 -12.30 -11.25 -6.41
C LEU A 46 -13.50 -12.16 -6.72
N ARG A 47 -14.41 -11.75 -7.61
CA ARG A 47 -15.70 -12.40 -7.90
C ARG A 47 -16.43 -12.81 -6.61
N THR A 48 -16.55 -11.87 -5.69
CA THR A 48 -17.21 -12.10 -4.40
C THR A 48 -17.89 -10.82 -3.94
N THR A 49 -18.81 -10.93 -3.01
CA THR A 49 -19.43 -9.75 -2.41
C THR A 49 -18.73 -9.50 -1.09
N LEU A 50 -18.02 -8.38 -0.96
CA LEU A 50 -17.42 -8.03 0.33
C LEU A 50 -18.51 -7.60 1.30
N THR A 51 -18.48 -8.16 2.50
CA THR A 51 -19.28 -7.75 3.65
C THR A 51 -18.83 -6.38 4.16
N ASP A 52 -19.69 -5.68 4.89
CA ASP A 52 -19.34 -4.38 5.49
C ASP A 52 -18.14 -4.49 6.43
N ALA A 53 -18.04 -5.58 7.20
CA ALA A 53 -16.89 -5.85 8.07
C ALA A 53 -15.57 -5.97 7.29
N GLU A 54 -15.56 -6.67 6.15
CA GLU A 54 -14.36 -6.76 5.30
C GLU A 54 -14.01 -5.41 4.67
N ARG A 55 -15.02 -4.64 4.22
CA ARG A 55 -14.79 -3.29 3.67
C ARG A 55 -14.22 -2.35 4.72
N GLU A 56 -14.70 -2.42 5.95
CA GLU A 56 -14.20 -1.64 7.09
C GLU A 56 -12.75 -2.02 7.40
N ALA A 57 -12.42 -3.31 7.46
CA ALA A 57 -11.05 -3.78 7.69
C ALA A 57 -10.08 -3.31 6.59
N LEU A 58 -10.49 -3.40 5.32
CA LEU A 58 -9.70 -2.91 4.19
C LEU A 58 -9.57 -1.38 4.20
N ARG A 59 -10.61 -0.66 4.64
CA ARG A 59 -10.58 0.80 4.81
C ARG A 59 -9.63 1.19 5.93
N ALA A 60 -9.64 0.48 7.06
CA ALA A 60 -8.73 0.73 8.17
C ALA A 60 -7.27 0.59 7.73
N TYR A 61 -6.94 -0.52 7.04
CA TYR A 61 -5.62 -0.69 6.43
C TYR A 61 -5.26 0.45 5.46
N ALA A 62 -6.22 0.90 4.65
CA ALA A 62 -6.00 2.02 3.73
C ALA A 62 -5.74 3.36 4.41
N GLN A 63 -6.19 3.56 5.66
CA GLN A 63 -5.90 4.77 6.43
C GLN A 63 -4.45 4.82 6.93
N GLU A 64 -3.82 3.64 7.10
CA GLU A 64 -2.39 3.53 7.43
C GLU A 64 -1.48 3.77 6.22
N LEU A 65 -2.04 3.81 5.01
CA LEU A 65 -1.30 4.06 3.78
C LEU A 65 -1.18 5.57 3.49
N PRO A 66 -0.04 6.02 2.94
CA PRO A 66 0.09 7.39 2.49
C PRO A 66 -0.90 7.71 1.35
N GLN A 67 -1.41 8.95 1.30
CA GLN A 67 -2.30 9.40 0.22
C GLN A 67 -1.62 9.36 -1.13
N GLU A 68 -0.35 9.74 -1.16
CA GLU A 68 0.54 9.70 -2.32
C GLU A 68 1.83 9.03 -1.84
N LEU A 69 2.28 7.99 -2.54
CA LEU A 69 3.63 7.51 -2.34
C LEU A 69 4.53 8.66 -2.77
N PRO A 70 5.39 9.24 -1.91
CA PRO A 70 6.49 10.03 -2.42
C PRO A 70 7.23 9.09 -3.36
N VAL A 71 7.29 9.47 -4.64
CA VAL A 71 8.29 8.87 -5.52
C VAL A 71 9.62 9.15 -4.82
N ASP A 72 10.36 8.10 -4.49
CA ASP A 72 11.76 8.22 -4.07
C ASP A 72 12.52 8.85 -5.25
N GLU A 73 12.44 10.16 -5.36
CA GLU A 73 13.50 10.98 -5.89
C GLU A 73 14.33 11.40 -4.67
N GLU A 74 15.65 11.20 -4.73
CA GLU A 74 16.65 11.52 -3.70
C GLU A 74 16.99 10.46 -2.63
N ARG A 75 17.53 9.31 -3.06
CA ARG A 75 18.62 8.66 -2.32
C ARG A 75 19.98 9.14 -2.82
N GLU A 76 20.28 10.42 -2.63
CA GLU A 76 21.66 10.92 -2.45
C GLU A 76 21.65 11.91 -1.28
N PRO A 77 22.16 11.55 -0.09
CA PRO A 77 22.30 12.50 0.99
C PRO A 77 23.43 13.49 0.64
N ALA A 78 23.06 14.75 0.45
CA ALA A 78 24.00 15.84 0.56
C ALA A 78 24.61 15.88 1.97
N THR A 79 25.92 16.12 2.01
CA THR A 79 26.72 16.64 3.12
C THR A 79 27.26 15.64 4.17
N HIS A 80 28.56 15.36 4.08
CA HIS A 80 29.43 15.36 5.27
C HIS A 80 30.51 16.41 5.04
N SER A 81 30.50 17.41 5.92
CA SER A 81 31.46 18.48 6.05
C SER A 81 32.88 17.97 6.18
N ALA A 82 33.76 18.39 5.26
CA ALA A 82 35.19 18.50 5.55
C ALA A 82 35.48 19.97 5.87
N GLY A 83 35.26 20.34 7.13
CA GLY A 83 35.94 21.48 7.72
C GLY A 83 37.39 21.08 7.99
N HIS A 84 38.31 21.67 7.23
CA HIS A 84 39.71 21.87 7.60
C HIS A 84 40.05 23.20 6.93
N GLY A 85 39.89 24.32 7.61
CA GLY A 85 40.84 24.75 8.62
C GLY A 85 41.80 25.70 7.92
N GLU A 86 41.45 26.99 7.91
CA GLU A 86 42.37 28.08 7.63
C GLU A 86 43.62 27.93 8.52
N ARG A 87 44.83 27.87 7.94
CA ARG A 87 45.93 28.81 8.21
C ARG A 87 47.20 28.49 7.42
N GLU A 88 47.62 29.50 6.65
CA GLU A 88 48.98 29.89 6.25
C GLU A 88 50.06 29.72 7.35
N PRO A 89 51.38 29.76 7.06
CA PRO A 89 52.07 30.42 5.93
C PRO A 89 52.93 29.55 5.01
#